data_AF-G3MSG4-F1
#
_entry.id   AF-G3MSG4-F1
#
_cell.length_a   1.000
_cell.length_b   1.000
_cell.length_c   1.000
_cell.angle_alpha   90.00
_cell.angle_beta   90.00
_cell.angle_gamma   90.00
#
_symmetry.space_group_name_H-M   'P 1'
#
loop_
_entity.id
_entity.type
_entity.pdbx_description
1 polymer ?
#
loop_
_entity_poly.entity_id
_entity_poly.type
_entity_poly.pdbx_seq_one_letter_code
_entity_poly.pdbx_strand_id
1 'polypeptide(L)'
;MASVCKAIKLIVLFGPLCLTSGVKYVSKQYALTFEDGQCKFEGLNMPYGGEGFLFGCVFLKCDYENKTVTMYGCPPPPYVLPLSDYGADSNDIWPNCCPGYEVE
;
A
#
# COMPACT_ATOMS: atom_id res chain seq x y z
N MET A 1 -47.28 45.46 -32.88
CA MET A 1 -47.59 44.06 -32.53
C MET A 1 -46.65 43.65 -31.40
N ALA A 2 -47.14 43.59 -30.16
CA ALA A 2 -46.32 43.18 -29.02
C ALA A 2 -46.65 41.72 -28.69
N SER A 3 -45.66 40.84 -28.89
CA SER A 3 -45.74 39.41 -28.59
C SER A 3 -45.52 39.20 -27.09
N VAL A 4 -46.52 38.64 -26.41
CA VAL A 4 -46.41 38.23 -25.01
C VAL A 4 -45.80 36.83 -24.98
N CYS A 5 -44.52 36.71 -24.63
CA CYS A 5 -43.90 35.42 -24.37
C CYS A 5 -43.82 35.20 -22.86
N LYS A 6 -44.69 34.34 -22.34
CA LYS A 6 -44.79 33.98 -20.93
C LYS A 6 -43.64 33.02 -20.60
N ALA A 7 -42.65 33.46 -19.83
CA ALA A 7 -41.54 32.61 -19.42
C ALA A 7 -42.02 31.53 -18.45
N ILE A 8 -42.02 30.27 -18.88
CA ILE A 8 -42.26 29.10 -18.03
C ILE A 8 -40.98 28.85 -17.24
N LYS A 9 -41.05 29.05 -15.93
CA LYS A 9 -39.91 28.88 -15.01
C LYS A 9 -39.73 27.37 -14.75
N LEU A 10 -38.75 26.75 -15.41
CA LEU A 10 -38.38 25.36 -15.20
C LEU A 10 -37.68 25.25 -13.83
N ILE A 11 -38.32 24.60 -12.85
CA ILE A 11 -37.71 24.35 -11.54
C ILE A 11 -36.95 23.03 -11.63
N VAL A 12 -35.63 23.10 -11.76
CA VAL A 12 -34.74 21.93 -11.69
C VAL A 12 -34.28 21.76 -10.25
N LEU A 13 -34.75 20.69 -9.59
CA LEU A 13 -34.32 20.30 -8.25
C LEU A 13 -33.00 19.54 -8.34
N PHE A 14 -31.90 20.22 -8.03
CA PHE A 14 -30.60 19.57 -7.79
C PHE A 14 -30.56 19.09 -6.35
N GLY A 15 -30.79 17.79 -6.13
CA GLY A 15 -30.55 17.16 -4.84
C GLY A 15 -29.04 16.99 -4.60
N PRO A 16 -28.48 17.41 -3.46
CA PRO A 16 -27.08 17.17 -3.16
C PRO A 16 -26.86 15.67 -2.91
N LEU A 17 -26.17 15.00 -3.84
CA LEU A 17 -25.69 13.64 -3.67
C LEU A 17 -24.46 13.67 -2.76
N CYS A 18 -24.66 13.49 -1.45
CA CYS A 18 -23.55 13.32 -0.51
C CYS A 18 -22.87 11.96 -0.77
N LEU A 19 -21.80 11.93 -1.57
CA LEU A 19 -20.86 10.81 -1.56
C LEU A 19 -20.00 10.89 -0.31
N THR A 20 -20.42 10.23 0.78
CA THR A 20 -19.54 9.98 1.92
C THR A 20 -18.69 8.75 1.60
N SER A 21 -17.57 8.95 0.91
CA SER A 21 -16.52 7.94 0.78
C SER A 21 -15.80 7.79 2.12
N GLY A 22 -16.45 7.15 3.10
CA GLY A 22 -15.82 6.77 4.36
C GLY A 22 -14.86 5.62 4.12
N VAL A 23 -13.58 5.91 3.89
CA VAL A 23 -12.52 4.89 3.95
C VAL A 23 -12.50 4.38 5.39
N LYS A 24 -13.09 3.21 5.63
CA LYS A 24 -12.98 2.53 6.92
C LYS A 24 -11.51 2.19 7.12
N TYR A 25 -10.81 2.97 7.93
CA TYR A 25 -9.49 2.64 8.41
C TYR A 25 -9.61 1.39 9.30
N VAL A 26 -9.29 0.23 8.74
CA VAL A 26 -9.11 -0.99 9.51
C VAL A 26 -7.66 -1.01 9.93
N SER A 27 -7.39 -0.74 11.21
CA SER A 27 -6.06 -1.00 11.77
C SER A 27 -5.91 -2.51 11.92
N LYS A 28 -5.02 -3.11 11.13
CA LYS A 28 -4.55 -4.47 11.41
C LYS A 28 -3.45 -4.39 12.46
N GLN A 29 -3.62 -5.14 13.54
CA GLN A 29 -2.53 -5.37 14.48
C GLN A 29 -1.69 -6.53 13.95
N TYR A 30 -0.38 -6.39 14.03
CA TYR A 30 0.56 -7.42 13.60
C TYR A 30 1.36 -7.89 14.83
N ALA A 31 1.54 -9.20 14.94
CA ALA A 31 2.42 -9.83 15.92
C ALA A 31 3.87 -9.63 15.48
N LEU A 32 4.67 -9.02 16.35
CA LEU A 32 6.08 -8.75 16.12
C LEU A 32 6.90 -9.13 17.35
N THR A 33 7.89 -10.01 17.20
CA THR A 33 8.85 -10.34 18.26
C THR A 33 10.29 -10.16 17.79
N PHE A 34 11.19 -9.92 18.75
CA PHE A 34 12.62 -9.70 18.52
C PHE A 34 13.42 -10.55 19.49
N GLU A 35 13.97 -11.66 19.01
CA GLU A 35 14.66 -12.66 19.84
C GLU A 35 15.92 -13.14 19.10
N ASP A 36 17.01 -13.42 19.84
CA ASP A 36 18.24 -14.04 19.32
C ASP A 36 18.84 -13.40 18.03
N GLY A 37 18.76 -12.07 17.90
CA GLY A 37 19.26 -11.38 16.70
C GLY A 37 18.33 -11.44 15.49
N GLN A 38 17.07 -11.82 15.68
CA GLN A 38 16.09 -12.02 14.61
C GLN A 38 14.81 -11.21 14.86
N CYS A 39 14.08 -10.90 13.80
CA CYS A 39 12.71 -10.39 13.87
C CYS A 39 11.74 -11.52 13.48
N LYS A 40 10.57 -11.56 14.10
CA LYS A 40 9.48 -12.45 13.69
C LYS A 40 8.21 -11.64 13.48
N PHE A 41 7.78 -11.51 12.23
CA PHE A 41 6.58 -10.75 11.84
C PHE A 41 5.48 -11.72 11.42
N GLU A 42 4.33 -11.73 12.09
CA GLU A 42 3.23 -12.68 11.83
C GLU A 42 3.67 -14.15 11.81
N GLY A 43 4.70 -14.49 12.59
CA GLY A 43 5.27 -15.83 12.63
C GLY A 43 6.39 -16.09 11.61
N LEU A 44 6.62 -15.21 10.64
CA LEU A 44 7.70 -15.28 9.66
C LEU A 44 9.03 -14.81 10.29
N ASN A 45 10.01 -15.70 10.37
CA ASN A 45 11.35 -15.37 10.88
C ASN A 45 12.19 -14.65 9.83
N MET A 46 12.83 -13.56 10.23
CA MET A 46 13.77 -12.78 9.44
C MET A 46 15.08 -12.62 10.25
N PRO A 47 16.24 -12.98 9.70
CA PRO A 47 17.53 -12.73 10.36
C PRO A 47 17.79 -11.22 10.50
N TYR A 48 18.77 -10.82 11.32
CA TYR A 48 19.18 -9.41 11.41
C TYR A 48 19.54 -8.84 10.03
N GLY A 49 18.98 -7.67 9.72
CA GLY A 49 19.12 -7.03 8.41
C GLY A 49 18.36 -7.74 7.30
N GLY A 50 17.83 -8.94 7.57
CA GLY A 50 17.11 -9.78 6.63
C GLY A 50 15.73 -9.26 6.27
N GLU A 51 15.11 -10.00 5.37
CA GLU A 51 13.91 -9.58 4.69
C GLU A 51 12.83 -10.65 4.62
N GLY A 52 11.61 -10.19 4.42
CA GLY A 52 10.45 -11.03 4.19
C GLY A 52 9.54 -10.40 3.15
N PHE A 53 8.75 -11.25 2.49
CA PHE A 53 7.76 -10.85 1.51
C PHE A 53 6.37 -11.28 2.01
N LEU A 54 5.41 -10.36 2.00
CA LEU A 54 4.02 -10.67 2.33
C LEU A 54 3.17 -10.61 1.07
N PHE A 55 1.96 -11.14 1.18
CA PHE A 55 0.91 -10.87 0.20
C PHE A 55 0.67 -9.35 0.04
N GLY A 56 0.59 -8.91 -1.21
CA GLY A 56 0.21 -7.53 -1.54
C GLY A 56 1.33 -6.61 -2.00
N CYS A 57 2.33 -7.14 -2.74
CA CYS A 57 3.43 -6.36 -3.31
C CYS A 57 4.14 -5.47 -2.28
N VAL A 58 4.62 -6.11 -1.21
CA VAL A 58 5.32 -5.45 -0.11
C VAL A 58 6.60 -6.19 0.28
N PHE A 59 7.54 -5.41 0.79
CA PHE A 59 8.84 -5.85 1.27
C PHE A 59 9.00 -5.48 2.75
N LEU A 60 9.42 -6.44 3.58
CA LEU A 60 9.72 -6.24 4.99
C LEU A 60 11.22 -6.22 5.21
N LYS A 61 11.70 -5.25 5.99
CA LYS A 61 13.07 -5.18 6.46
C LYS A 61 13.13 -5.26 7.98
N CYS A 62 13.92 -6.20 8.50
CA CYS A 62 14.19 -6.35 9.92
C CYS A 62 15.38 -5.50 10.38
N ASP A 63 15.17 -4.69 11.41
CA ASP A 63 16.21 -4.03 12.18
C ASP A 63 16.13 -4.46 13.65
N TYR A 64 16.92 -5.47 14.00
CA TYR A 64 16.92 -6.05 15.34
C TYR A 64 17.50 -5.11 16.40
N GLU A 65 18.45 -4.24 16.02
CA GLU A 65 19.11 -3.33 16.97
C GLU A 65 18.13 -2.25 17.42
N ASN A 66 17.43 -1.66 16.47
CA ASN A 66 16.42 -0.64 16.75
C ASN A 66 15.05 -1.22 17.15
N LYS A 67 14.91 -2.56 17.14
CA LYS A 67 13.64 -3.26 17.41
C LYS A 67 12.51 -2.78 16.51
N THR A 68 12.80 -2.66 15.21
CA THR A 68 11.81 -2.25 14.21
C THR A 68 11.75 -3.25 13.05
N VAL A 69 10.55 -3.33 12.46
CA VAL A 69 10.35 -3.92 11.13
C VAL A 69 9.72 -2.84 10.28
N THR A 70 10.33 -2.56 9.13
CA THR A 70 9.82 -1.56 8.19
C THR A 70 9.17 -2.29 7.02
N MET A 71 7.93 -1.91 6.71
CA MET A 71 7.21 -2.41 5.54
C MET A 71 7.26 -1.36 4.43
N TYR A 72 7.81 -1.75 3.29
CA TYR A 72 7.86 -0.96 2.07
C TYR A 72 6.82 -1.50 1.09
N GLY A 73 6.07 -0.59 0.48
CA GLY A 73 5.13 -0.91 -0.60
C GLY A 73 5.55 -0.20 -1.88
N CYS A 74 4.59 0.04 -2.75
CA CYS A 74 4.80 0.82 -3.97
C CYS A 74 4.54 2.32 -3.73
N PRO A 75 5.27 3.23 -4.41
CA PRO A 75 6.44 2.94 -5.24
C PRO A 75 7.66 2.54 -4.40
N PRO A 76 8.53 1.67 -4.92
CA PRO A 76 9.78 1.31 -4.26
C PRO A 76 10.68 2.54 -3.99
N PRO A 77 11.27 2.67 -2.80
CA PRO A 77 12.27 3.70 -2.55
C PRO A 77 13.57 3.38 -3.32
N PRO A 78 14.28 4.39 -3.85
CA PRO A 78 15.43 4.17 -4.73
C PRO A 78 16.66 3.55 -4.06
N TYR A 79 16.75 3.60 -2.73
CA TYR A 79 17.87 3.10 -1.94
C TYR A 79 17.48 1.90 -1.05
N VAL A 80 16.31 1.34 -1.25
CA VAL A 80 15.85 0.15 -0.53
C VAL A 80 15.86 -0.99 -1.53
N LEU A 81 16.83 -1.89 -1.36
CA LEU A 81 16.96 -3.08 -2.17
C LEU A 81 16.91 -4.29 -1.25
N PRO A 82 16.32 -5.41 -1.73
CA PRO A 82 16.45 -6.67 -1.02
C PRO A 82 17.92 -7.08 -0.92
N LEU A 83 18.30 -7.72 0.19
CA LEU A 83 19.59 -8.35 0.39
C LEU A 83 19.74 -9.63 -0.44
N SER A 84 18.64 -10.34 -0.68
CA SER A 84 18.62 -11.55 -1.51
C SER A 84 18.16 -11.24 -2.94
N ASP A 85 18.44 -12.17 -3.85
CA ASP A 85 17.94 -12.18 -5.22
C ASP A 85 16.56 -12.84 -5.35
N TYR A 86 15.90 -13.14 -4.23
CA TYR A 86 14.61 -13.81 -4.23
C TYR A 86 13.56 -12.99 -4.99
N GLY A 87 13.04 -13.57 -6.08
CA GLY A 87 12.03 -12.92 -6.91
C GLY A 87 12.53 -11.74 -7.74
N ALA A 88 13.85 -11.57 -7.86
CA ALA A 88 14.45 -10.50 -8.67
C ALA A 88 14.07 -10.61 -10.17
N ASP A 89 13.64 -11.78 -10.63
CA ASP A 89 13.18 -12.10 -11.97
C ASP A 89 11.65 -12.28 -12.08
N SER A 90 10.89 -11.99 -11.02
CA SER A 90 9.44 -12.22 -10.97
C SER A 90 8.65 -10.94 -10.78
N ASN A 91 7.70 -10.69 -11.68
CA ASN A 91 6.72 -9.60 -11.56
C ASN A 91 5.64 -9.84 -10.49
N ASP A 92 5.67 -10.96 -9.77
CA ASP A 92 4.79 -11.23 -8.63
C ASP A 92 5.38 -10.77 -7.29
N ILE A 93 6.67 -10.41 -7.27
CA ILE A 93 7.44 -10.13 -6.05
C ILE A 93 7.92 -8.68 -6.07
N TRP A 94 7.95 -8.04 -4.90
CA TRP A 94 8.44 -6.67 -4.76
C TRP A 94 9.96 -6.64 -5.02
N PRO A 95 10.52 -5.67 -5.77
CA PRO A 95 9.87 -4.45 -6.25
C PRO A 95 9.16 -4.62 -7.60
N ASN A 96 9.38 -5.71 -8.33
CA ASN A 96 8.94 -5.84 -9.73
C ASN A 96 7.42 -5.92 -9.89
N CYS A 97 6.69 -6.35 -8.87
CA CYS A 97 5.22 -6.26 -8.86
C CYS A 97 4.69 -4.83 -8.73
N CYS A 98 5.55 -3.84 -8.48
CA CYS A 98 5.15 -2.44 -8.46
C CYS A 98 5.05 -1.88 -9.88
N PRO A 99 3.99 -1.12 -10.20
CA PRO A 99 3.83 -0.50 -11.52
C PRO A 99 5.06 0.34 -11.91
N GLY A 100 5.66 0.03 -13.07
CA GLY A 100 6.83 0.71 -13.61
C GLY A 100 8.18 0.14 -13.16
N TYR A 101 8.19 -0.98 -12.45
CA TYR A 101 9.39 -1.69 -11.99
C TYR A 101 9.45 -3.12 -12.52
N GLU A 102 8.57 -3.47 -13.46
CA GLU A 102 8.48 -4.81 -14.04
C GLU A 102 9.78 -5.22 -14.76
N VAL A 103 10.08 -6.52 -14.72
CA VAL A 103 11.15 -7.16 -15.50
C VAL A 103 10.57 -7.80 -16.77
N GLU A 104 11.34 -7.73 -17.86
CA GLU A 104 11.00 -8.24 -19.20
C GLU A 104 11.41 -9.71 -19.43
#